data_AF-A0A439CWM6-F1
#
_entry.id   AF-A0A439CWM6-F1
#
_cell.length_a   1.000
_cell.length_b   1.000
_cell.length_c   1.000
_cell.angle_alpha   90.00
_cell.angle_beta   90.00
_cell.angle_gamma   90.00
#
_symmetry.space_group_name_H-M   'P 1'
#
loop_
_entity.id
_entity.type
_entity.pdbx_description
1 polymer ?
#
loop_
_entity_poly.entity_id
_entity_poly.type
_entity_poly.pdbx_seq_one_letter_code
_entity_poly.pdbx_strand_id
1 'polypeptide(L)'
;MSQPFPLLVAFDLDGTIWSGWLSEHSHELGKGGWVTDDRRKEDNLEMHVDAVTIRDKLNPHGFKCRVAKDLPKIASDVLRHGGRIAIASRNTNKNVTNRALSFIQVEDPRDKWPRPFTKYIKYNEVFDRSKSEHFELFQKWLREGYEKMLLFDDKNENKEAELWKGVTFQKVENRSVGITWNDYSRGIDQWRRYNALRRPISGLRSKGEPYFVGWVGTDVQNANRYARGDRRLPTDRSARWGYGFSLFFASNNRENEAKANLRIVALFARDKSAFINMNKCWIPEKGKFHQVDNKHLSFEQACDKNDVLDHKVWQEFGFHKPYLFFTRHHQMEGMPFLKDMERFNELVIYPQAQDAMFYGEVFTIEEVDAKVKSGEWKHRPFNHNIKAWNIKTHRDAKQELLNTERKKSSGEVVKWKLKEDSRDFY
;
A
#
# COMPACT_ATOMS: atom_id res chain seq x y z
N MET A 1 -10.36 -28.11 -1.17
CA MET A 1 -10.45 -26.91 -2.03
C MET A 1 -9.04 -26.34 -2.19
N SER A 2 -8.62 -25.95 -3.40
CA SER A 2 -7.32 -25.29 -3.59
C SER A 2 -7.28 -23.97 -2.83
N GLN A 3 -6.15 -23.63 -2.21
CA GLN A 3 -5.96 -22.32 -1.57
C GLN A 3 -6.13 -21.19 -2.61
N PRO A 4 -6.71 -20.04 -2.24
CA PRO A 4 -6.86 -18.92 -3.17
C PRO A 4 -5.49 -18.43 -3.66
N PHE A 5 -5.45 -17.97 -4.91
CA PHE A 5 -4.23 -17.56 -5.60
C PHE A 5 -4.47 -16.30 -6.47
N PRO A 6 -3.50 -15.39 -6.63
CA PRO A 6 -3.64 -14.23 -7.50
C PRO A 6 -3.94 -14.63 -8.96
N LEU A 7 -4.87 -13.92 -9.60
CA LEU A 7 -5.16 -14.13 -11.01
C LEU A 7 -4.01 -13.63 -11.91
N LEU A 8 -3.32 -12.58 -11.48
CA LEU A 8 -2.16 -12.01 -12.15
C LEU A 8 -1.00 -11.84 -11.17
N VAL A 9 0.16 -12.39 -11.52
CA VAL A 9 1.43 -12.15 -10.83
C VAL A 9 2.35 -11.40 -11.78
N ALA A 10 2.62 -10.14 -11.45
CA ALA A 10 3.47 -9.26 -12.24
C ALA A 10 4.85 -9.13 -11.59
N PHE A 11 5.88 -9.04 -12.43
CA PHE A 11 7.25 -8.83 -12.01
C PHE A 11 7.80 -7.57 -12.67
N ASP A 12 8.54 -6.77 -11.90
CA ASP A 12 9.55 -5.89 -12.49
C ASP A 12 10.72 -6.70 -13.05
N LEU A 13 11.60 -6.03 -13.78
CA LEU A 13 12.76 -6.64 -14.41
C LEU A 13 14.04 -6.38 -13.63
N ASP A 14 14.56 -5.17 -13.70
CA ASP A 14 15.85 -4.78 -13.14
C ASP A 14 15.80 -4.80 -11.61
N GLY A 15 16.71 -5.54 -10.96
CA GLY A 15 16.67 -5.75 -9.51
C GLY A 15 15.63 -6.77 -9.02
N THR A 16 14.77 -7.29 -9.91
CA THR A 16 13.72 -8.25 -9.57
C THR A 16 13.94 -9.61 -10.25
N ILE A 17 13.86 -9.68 -11.59
CA ILE A 17 14.08 -10.91 -12.35
C ILE A 17 15.58 -11.19 -12.52
N TRP A 18 16.39 -10.13 -12.55
CA TRP A 18 17.85 -10.22 -12.60
C TRP A 18 18.50 -9.09 -11.80
N SER A 19 19.77 -9.27 -11.45
CA SER A 19 20.57 -8.22 -10.84
C SER A 19 21.07 -7.20 -11.87
N GLY A 20 21.23 -5.95 -11.44
CA GLY A 20 21.70 -4.87 -12.31
C GLY A 20 20.61 -4.31 -13.23
N TRP A 21 21.03 -3.49 -14.20
CA TRP A 21 20.15 -2.75 -15.10
C TRP A 21 20.44 -3.09 -16.56
N LEU A 22 19.50 -3.73 -17.24
CA LEU A 22 19.54 -4.00 -18.68
C LEU A 22 19.02 -2.79 -19.47
N SER A 23 19.57 -1.59 -19.23
CA SER A 23 19.09 -0.34 -19.86
C SER A 23 20.10 0.25 -20.85
N GLU A 24 19.66 1.17 -21.70
CA GLU A 24 20.56 1.91 -22.61
C GLU A 24 21.59 2.78 -21.88
N HIS A 25 21.34 3.10 -20.62
CA HIS A 25 22.26 3.82 -19.74
C HIS A 25 23.26 2.88 -19.06
N SER A 26 23.13 1.56 -19.22
CA SER A 26 24.26 0.66 -18.99
C SER A 26 25.29 0.98 -20.06
N HIS A 27 26.17 1.94 -19.74
CA HIS A 27 27.22 2.46 -20.61
C HIS A 27 28.25 1.39 -21.04
N GLU A 28 27.92 0.10 -20.95
CA GLU A 28 28.80 -1.04 -21.19
C GLU A 28 28.21 -2.03 -22.19
N LEU A 29 26.87 -2.09 -22.35
CA LEU A 29 26.25 -3.02 -23.30
C LEU A 29 26.49 -2.55 -24.74
N GLY A 30 27.21 -3.37 -25.51
CA GLY A 30 27.65 -3.08 -26.86
C GLY A 30 28.90 -2.21 -26.97
N LYS A 31 29.54 -1.82 -25.85
CA LYS A 31 30.81 -1.06 -25.89
C LYS A 31 32.01 -1.98 -26.07
N GLY A 32 32.91 -1.62 -27.00
CA GLY A 32 34.21 -2.28 -27.21
C GLY A 32 34.24 -3.31 -28.33
N GLY A 33 33.09 -3.59 -28.97
CA GLY A 33 33.00 -4.34 -30.21
C GLY A 33 32.22 -3.54 -31.24
N TRP A 34 32.44 -3.81 -32.52
CA TRP A 34 31.67 -3.23 -33.63
C TRP A 34 30.20 -3.71 -33.59
N VAL A 35 29.42 -3.24 -32.62
CA VAL A 35 27.98 -3.11 -32.77
C VAL A 35 27.79 -1.94 -33.71
N THR A 36 27.99 -2.19 -35.01
CA THR A 36 27.62 -1.24 -36.07
C THR A 36 26.12 -0.99 -35.98
N ASP A 37 25.63 0.14 -36.50
CA ASP A 37 24.19 0.47 -36.55
C ASP A 37 23.33 -0.67 -37.15
N ASP A 38 23.93 -1.58 -37.92
CA ASP A 38 23.27 -2.74 -38.52
C ASP A 38 23.04 -3.94 -37.58
N ARG A 39 23.73 -4.04 -36.43
CA ARG A 39 23.51 -5.12 -35.45
C ARG A 39 22.61 -4.64 -34.32
N ARG A 40 21.48 -5.32 -34.13
CA ARG A 40 20.55 -5.00 -33.04
C ARG A 40 21.20 -5.31 -31.68
N LYS A 41 21.08 -4.41 -30.71
CA LYS A 41 21.72 -4.53 -29.38
C LYS A 41 21.36 -5.84 -28.68
N GLU A 42 20.12 -6.32 -28.84
CA GLU A 42 19.64 -7.57 -28.27
C GLU A 42 20.41 -8.81 -28.76
N ASP A 43 20.86 -8.83 -30.02
CA ASP A 43 21.56 -9.99 -30.60
C ASP A 43 22.96 -10.18 -30.02
N ASN A 44 23.46 -9.16 -29.31
CA ASN A 44 24.74 -9.21 -28.60
C ASN A 44 24.65 -9.83 -27.20
N LEU A 45 23.44 -10.13 -26.71
CA LEU A 45 23.28 -10.84 -25.45
C LEU A 45 23.50 -12.35 -25.62
N GLU A 46 24.19 -12.95 -24.65
CA GLU A 46 24.29 -14.40 -24.52
C GLU A 46 24.10 -14.85 -23.07
N MET A 47 23.58 -16.08 -22.91
CA MET A 47 23.58 -16.78 -21.64
C MET A 47 24.96 -17.43 -21.43
N HIS A 48 25.59 -17.14 -20.31
CA HIS A 48 26.85 -17.76 -19.91
C HIS A 48 26.64 -19.25 -19.59
N VAL A 49 27.74 -20.02 -19.58
CA VAL A 49 27.73 -21.46 -19.33
C VAL A 49 27.20 -21.86 -17.95
N ASP A 50 27.14 -20.92 -17.00
CA ASP A 50 26.54 -21.13 -15.68
C ASP A 50 25.00 -21.12 -15.69
N ALA A 51 24.38 -20.84 -16.83
CA ALA A 51 22.93 -20.79 -17.06
C ALA A 51 22.16 -19.80 -16.18
N VAL A 52 22.85 -18.87 -15.51
CA VAL A 52 22.25 -17.84 -14.65
C VAL A 52 22.80 -16.45 -14.90
N THR A 53 23.88 -16.31 -15.67
CA THR A 53 24.49 -15.03 -16.00
C THR A 53 24.21 -14.69 -17.46
N ILE A 54 23.58 -13.55 -17.72
CA ILE A 54 23.45 -12.97 -19.05
C ILE A 54 24.56 -11.92 -19.19
N ARG A 55 25.28 -11.96 -20.30
CA ARG A 55 26.40 -11.05 -20.55
C ARG A 55 26.41 -10.55 -21.98
N ASP A 56 27.22 -9.52 -22.19
CA ASP A 56 27.62 -9.07 -23.52
C ASP A 56 28.57 -10.09 -24.16
N LYS A 57 28.25 -10.53 -25.38
CA LYS A 57 29.06 -11.48 -26.15
C LYS A 57 30.37 -10.88 -26.66
N LEU A 58 30.35 -9.62 -27.09
CA LEU A 58 31.52 -8.92 -27.64
C LEU A 58 32.38 -8.27 -26.56
N ASN A 59 31.82 -7.99 -25.39
CA ASN A 59 32.53 -7.48 -24.22
C ASN A 59 32.22 -8.32 -22.96
N PRO A 60 32.70 -9.57 -22.87
CA PRO A 60 32.37 -10.49 -21.77
C PRO A 60 32.90 -10.08 -20.40
N HIS A 61 33.77 -9.05 -20.34
CA HIS A 61 34.28 -8.47 -19.09
C HIS A 61 33.52 -7.22 -18.64
N GLY A 62 32.69 -6.63 -19.52
CA GLY A 62 31.83 -5.49 -19.20
C GLY A 62 30.50 -5.95 -18.60
N PHE A 63 29.41 -5.66 -19.30
CA PHE A 63 28.04 -5.87 -18.81
C PHE A 63 27.76 -7.33 -18.42
N LYS A 64 27.23 -7.52 -17.20
CA LYS A 64 26.70 -8.79 -16.69
C LYS A 64 25.47 -8.55 -15.82
N CYS A 65 24.41 -9.33 -16.02
CA CYS A 65 23.31 -9.45 -15.07
C CYS A 65 23.10 -10.92 -14.68
N ARG A 66 22.74 -11.16 -13.43
CA ARG A 66 22.48 -12.51 -12.92
C ARG A 66 20.99 -12.71 -12.73
N VAL A 67 20.42 -13.69 -13.43
CA VAL A 67 19.03 -14.11 -13.31
C VAL A 67 18.78 -14.64 -11.90
N ALA A 68 17.64 -14.27 -11.33
CA ALA A 68 17.16 -14.76 -10.06
C ALA A 68 16.99 -16.29 -10.10
N LYS A 69 17.75 -17.00 -9.27
CA LYS A 69 17.85 -18.48 -9.30
C LYS A 69 16.49 -19.17 -9.11
N ASP A 70 15.62 -18.60 -8.29
CA ASP A 70 14.32 -19.18 -7.97
C ASP A 70 13.23 -18.84 -9.00
N LEU A 71 13.49 -17.93 -9.95
CA LEU A 71 12.48 -17.47 -10.91
C LEU A 71 11.85 -18.61 -11.73
N PRO A 72 12.59 -19.59 -12.28
CA PRO A 72 11.97 -20.71 -12.97
C PRO A 72 10.99 -21.51 -12.10
N LYS A 73 11.36 -21.74 -10.84
CA LYS A 73 10.52 -22.44 -9.87
C LYS A 73 9.26 -21.62 -9.53
N ILE A 74 9.42 -20.31 -9.33
CA ILE A 74 8.33 -19.37 -9.06
C ILE A 74 7.35 -19.35 -10.24
N ALA A 75 7.85 -19.18 -11.46
CA ALA A 75 7.02 -19.16 -12.66
C ALA A 75 6.23 -20.47 -12.84
N SER A 76 6.87 -21.62 -12.63
CA SER A 76 6.19 -22.93 -12.67
C SER A 76 5.09 -23.04 -11.61
N ASP A 77 5.29 -22.49 -10.41
CA ASP A 77 4.28 -22.48 -9.34
C ASP A 77 3.10 -21.55 -9.65
N VAL A 78 3.34 -20.37 -10.24
CA VAL A 78 2.28 -19.47 -10.70
C VAL A 78 1.40 -20.19 -11.74
N LEU A 79 2.02 -20.86 -12.72
CA LEU A 79 1.31 -21.62 -13.75
C LEU A 79 0.52 -22.80 -13.16
N ARG A 80 1.09 -23.50 -12.18
CA ARG A 80 0.44 -24.63 -11.49
C ARG A 80 -0.86 -24.21 -10.81
N HIS A 81 -0.92 -22.99 -10.28
CA HIS A 81 -2.11 -22.43 -9.66
C HIS A 81 -3.03 -21.68 -10.63
N GLY A 82 -2.76 -21.73 -11.95
CA GLY A 82 -3.57 -21.06 -12.96
C GLY A 82 -3.41 -19.53 -13.00
N GLY A 83 -2.40 -18.99 -12.29
CA GLY A 83 -2.06 -17.58 -12.35
C GLY A 83 -1.46 -17.19 -13.69
N ARG A 84 -1.70 -15.94 -14.10
CA ARG A 84 -1.09 -15.35 -15.30
C ARG A 84 0.16 -14.57 -14.91
N ILE A 85 1.21 -14.66 -15.72
CA ILE A 85 2.45 -13.91 -15.50
C ILE A 85 2.40 -12.63 -16.33
N ALA A 86 2.81 -11.51 -15.73
CA ALA A 86 3.03 -10.26 -16.44
C ALA A 86 4.41 -9.66 -16.13
N ILE A 87 4.89 -8.85 -17.06
CA ILE A 87 6.02 -7.94 -16.85
C ILE A 87 5.46 -6.53 -16.78
N ALA A 88 5.84 -5.80 -15.74
CA ALA A 88 5.60 -4.38 -15.61
C ALA A 88 6.93 -3.73 -15.30
N SER A 89 7.59 -3.09 -16.27
CA SER A 89 8.92 -2.55 -16.09
C SER A 89 9.10 -1.19 -16.75
N ARG A 90 9.83 -0.33 -16.04
CA ARG A 90 10.20 1.02 -16.50
C ARG A 90 11.45 1.05 -17.37
N ASN A 91 11.96 -0.12 -17.75
CA ASN A 91 13.10 -0.21 -18.64
C ASN A 91 12.76 0.41 -20.02
N THR A 92 13.72 1.11 -20.61
CA THR A 92 13.55 1.82 -21.88
C THR A 92 13.84 0.95 -23.11
N ASN A 93 14.38 -0.27 -22.93
CA ASN A 93 14.76 -1.16 -24.02
C ASN A 93 14.03 -2.51 -23.95
N LYS A 94 12.83 -2.53 -24.55
CA LYS A 94 11.97 -3.72 -24.60
C LYS A 94 12.59 -4.90 -25.37
N ASN A 95 13.35 -4.64 -26.43
CA ASN A 95 13.92 -5.72 -27.25
C ASN A 95 15.05 -6.45 -26.51
N VAL A 96 15.95 -5.70 -25.87
CA VAL A 96 17.03 -6.24 -25.04
C VAL A 96 16.47 -7.06 -23.89
N THR A 97 15.48 -6.52 -23.17
CA THR A 97 14.84 -7.23 -22.06
C THR A 97 14.07 -8.48 -22.52
N ASN A 98 13.33 -8.42 -23.63
CA ASN A 98 12.68 -9.60 -24.22
C ASN A 98 13.66 -10.71 -24.59
N ARG A 99 14.81 -10.31 -25.15
CA ARG A 99 15.87 -11.25 -25.48
C ARG A 99 16.47 -11.89 -24.23
N ALA A 100 16.76 -11.10 -23.18
CA ALA A 100 17.21 -11.61 -21.90
C ALA A 100 16.21 -12.61 -21.29
N LEU A 101 14.92 -12.27 -21.27
CA LEU A 101 13.85 -13.16 -20.80
C LEU A 101 13.77 -14.48 -21.59
N SER A 102 14.11 -14.45 -22.88
CA SER A 102 14.05 -15.65 -23.75
C SER A 102 15.09 -16.71 -23.40
N PHE A 103 16.20 -16.33 -22.74
CA PHE A 103 17.21 -17.29 -22.30
C PHE A 103 16.77 -18.09 -21.08
N ILE A 104 15.88 -17.54 -20.26
CA ILE A 104 15.44 -18.16 -19.01
C ILE A 104 14.52 -19.35 -19.34
N GLN A 105 14.90 -20.55 -18.92
CA GLN A 105 14.10 -21.76 -19.11
C GLN A 105 13.20 -22.02 -17.92
N VAL A 106 11.91 -22.27 -18.18
CA VAL A 106 10.90 -22.59 -17.17
C VAL A 106 10.24 -23.93 -17.51
N GLU A 107 10.23 -24.83 -16.53
CA GLU A 107 9.54 -26.12 -16.61
C GLU A 107 8.03 -25.93 -16.54
N ASP A 108 7.31 -26.35 -17.59
CA ASP A 108 5.85 -26.35 -17.57
C ASP A 108 5.34 -27.35 -16.51
N PRO A 109 4.48 -26.93 -15.57
CA PRO A 109 4.00 -27.84 -14.54
C PRO A 109 3.16 -29.01 -15.09
N ARG A 110 2.65 -28.92 -16.33
CA ARG A 110 1.76 -29.94 -16.93
C ARG A 110 2.53 -31.10 -17.56
N ASP A 111 3.57 -30.79 -18.33
CA ASP A 111 4.30 -31.78 -19.14
C ASP A 111 5.79 -31.87 -18.81
N LYS A 112 6.29 -31.05 -17.88
CA LYS A 112 7.67 -31.08 -17.40
C LYS A 112 8.71 -30.69 -18.45
N TRP A 113 8.30 -30.09 -19.57
CA TRP A 113 9.23 -29.63 -20.59
C TRP A 113 9.71 -28.20 -20.32
N PRO A 114 11.03 -27.94 -20.40
CA PRO A 114 11.57 -26.59 -20.31
C PRO A 114 11.21 -25.78 -21.55
N ARG A 115 10.75 -24.55 -21.34
CA ARG A 115 10.44 -23.58 -22.41
C ARG A 115 10.94 -22.20 -22.01
N PRO A 116 11.26 -21.32 -22.98
CA PRO A 116 11.58 -19.93 -22.70
C PRO A 116 10.51 -19.25 -21.84
N PHE A 117 10.92 -18.47 -20.83
CA PHE A 117 10.02 -17.77 -19.92
C PHE A 117 9.05 -16.86 -20.67
N THR A 118 9.49 -16.26 -21.77
CA THR A 118 8.66 -15.45 -22.68
C THR A 118 7.41 -16.15 -23.18
N LYS A 119 7.39 -17.48 -23.28
CA LYS A 119 6.19 -18.24 -23.69
C LYS A 119 5.06 -18.19 -22.65
N TYR A 120 5.37 -17.90 -21.39
CA TYR A 120 4.42 -17.87 -20.29
C TYR A 120 4.00 -16.46 -19.86
N ILE A 121 4.68 -15.43 -20.38
CA ILE A 121 4.34 -14.03 -20.12
C ILE A 121 3.08 -13.68 -20.91
N LYS A 122 1.98 -13.39 -20.21
CA LYS A 122 0.70 -13.06 -20.82
C LYS A 122 0.60 -11.59 -21.22
N TYR A 123 1.15 -10.71 -20.40
CA TYR A 123 1.20 -9.26 -20.63
C TYR A 123 2.63 -8.77 -20.41
N ASN A 124 3.17 -7.98 -21.33
CA ASN A 124 4.59 -7.66 -21.36
C ASN A 124 4.77 -6.15 -21.55
N GLU A 125 4.58 -5.41 -20.46
CA GLU A 125 4.60 -3.96 -20.44
C GLU A 125 5.96 -3.48 -19.98
N VAL A 126 6.75 -3.02 -20.95
CA VAL A 126 8.10 -2.48 -20.76
C VAL A 126 8.13 -1.10 -21.40
N PHE A 127 7.97 -0.06 -20.58
CA PHE A 127 8.02 1.34 -20.97
C PHE A 127 8.19 2.24 -19.72
N ASP A 128 8.86 3.38 -19.84
CA ASP A 128 9.14 4.26 -18.70
C ASP A 128 7.94 5.12 -18.31
N ARG A 129 7.01 4.52 -17.55
CA ARG A 129 5.85 5.17 -16.94
C ARG A 129 5.58 4.60 -15.56
N SER A 130 4.69 5.23 -14.81
CA SER A 130 4.33 4.80 -13.45
C SER A 130 3.84 3.34 -13.41
N LYS A 131 4.07 2.61 -12.32
CA LYS A 131 3.55 1.23 -12.19
C LYS A 131 2.03 1.24 -12.10
N SER A 132 1.46 2.33 -11.59
CA SER A 132 0.02 2.58 -11.64
C SER A 132 -0.53 2.52 -13.08
N GLU A 133 0.15 3.13 -14.06
CA GLU A 133 -0.25 3.08 -15.48
C GLU A 133 -0.10 1.67 -16.08
N HIS A 134 0.95 0.93 -15.72
CA HIS A 134 1.09 -0.47 -16.16
C HIS A 134 -0.11 -1.32 -15.71
N PHE A 135 -0.51 -1.17 -14.43
CA PHE A 135 -1.63 -1.92 -13.88
C PHE A 135 -2.99 -1.47 -14.44
N GLU A 136 -3.14 -0.22 -14.87
CA GLU A 136 -4.34 0.21 -15.62
C GLU A 136 -4.49 -0.56 -16.93
N LEU A 137 -3.40 -0.84 -17.65
CA LEU A 137 -3.44 -1.67 -18.86
C LEU A 137 -3.82 -3.12 -18.53
N PHE A 138 -3.20 -3.71 -17.51
CA PHE A 138 -3.55 -5.05 -17.06
C PHE A 138 -5.02 -5.17 -16.66
N GLN A 139 -5.55 -4.18 -15.93
CA GLN A 139 -6.95 -4.15 -15.54
C GLN A 139 -7.88 -4.08 -16.75
N LYS A 140 -7.56 -3.25 -17.76
CA LYS A 140 -8.34 -3.15 -19.00
C LYS A 140 -8.38 -4.47 -19.76
N TRP A 141 -7.27 -5.21 -19.80
CA TRP A 141 -7.21 -6.51 -20.48
C TRP A 141 -7.83 -7.65 -19.67
N LEU A 142 -7.60 -7.67 -18.36
CA LEU A 142 -8.10 -8.73 -17.48
C LEU A 142 -9.59 -8.55 -17.17
N ARG A 143 -10.08 -7.30 -17.16
CA ARG A 143 -11.44 -6.88 -16.75
C ARG A 143 -11.80 -7.32 -15.34
N GLU A 144 -10.80 -7.29 -14.46
CA GLU A 144 -10.89 -7.78 -13.10
C GLU A 144 -10.29 -6.77 -12.13
N GLY A 145 -10.72 -6.80 -10.87
CA GLY A 145 -10.24 -5.85 -9.85
C GLY A 145 -8.76 -6.02 -9.53
N TYR A 146 -8.11 -4.90 -9.14
CA TYR A 146 -6.68 -4.85 -8.81
C TYR A 146 -6.29 -5.77 -7.65
N GLU A 147 -7.25 -6.11 -6.77
CA GLU A 147 -7.02 -7.05 -5.68
C GLU A 147 -6.65 -8.46 -6.11
N LYS A 148 -6.97 -8.82 -7.36
CA LYS A 148 -6.64 -10.12 -7.92
C LYS A 148 -5.20 -10.15 -8.45
N MET A 149 -4.44 -9.08 -8.23
CA MET A 149 -3.12 -8.88 -8.78
C MET A 149 -2.06 -8.72 -7.67
N LEU A 150 -0.86 -9.24 -7.94
CA LEU A 150 0.33 -9.18 -7.08
C LEU A 150 1.51 -8.66 -7.90
N LEU A 151 2.22 -7.65 -7.40
CA LEU A 151 3.44 -7.10 -7.98
C LEU A 151 4.65 -7.45 -7.11
N PHE A 152 5.70 -7.96 -7.75
CA PHE A 152 7.05 -8.06 -7.19
C PHE A 152 7.96 -7.02 -7.83
N ASP A 153 8.64 -6.23 -6.99
CA ASP A 153 9.45 -5.09 -7.42
C ASP A 153 10.49 -4.76 -6.32
N ASP A 154 11.68 -4.27 -6.66
CA ASP A 154 12.71 -3.91 -5.68
C ASP A 154 12.57 -2.46 -5.17
N LYS A 155 11.94 -1.59 -5.95
CA LYS A 155 11.86 -0.15 -5.65
C LYS A 155 10.63 0.21 -4.86
N ASN A 156 10.84 0.91 -3.75
CA ASN A 156 9.75 1.37 -2.90
C ASN A 156 8.89 2.47 -3.53
N GLU A 157 9.43 3.24 -4.48
CA GLU A 157 8.64 4.20 -5.26
C GLU A 157 7.48 3.54 -6.03
N ASN A 158 7.60 2.25 -6.36
CA ASN A 158 6.60 1.51 -7.12
C ASN A 158 5.41 1.01 -6.28
N LYS A 159 5.45 1.22 -4.95
CA LYS A 159 4.31 0.97 -4.03
C LYS A 159 3.08 1.84 -4.31
N GLU A 160 3.21 2.86 -5.15
CA GLU A 160 2.08 3.59 -5.68
C GLU A 160 1.00 2.67 -6.29
N ALA A 161 1.36 1.54 -6.90
CA ALA A 161 0.38 0.58 -7.42
C ALA A 161 -0.45 -0.06 -6.29
N GLU A 162 0.17 -0.33 -5.15
CA GLU A 162 -0.53 -0.80 -3.94
C GLU A 162 -1.43 0.30 -3.38
N LEU A 163 -0.85 1.48 -3.14
CA LEU A 163 -1.54 2.58 -2.45
C LEU A 163 -2.70 3.15 -3.28
N TRP A 164 -2.52 3.31 -4.58
CA TRP A 164 -3.50 4.00 -5.42
C TRP A 164 -4.42 3.07 -6.19
N LYS A 165 -3.98 1.86 -6.54
CA LYS A 165 -4.80 0.90 -7.31
C LYS A 165 -5.33 -0.26 -6.48
N GLY A 166 -4.59 -0.71 -5.47
CA GLY A 166 -5.00 -1.83 -4.60
C GLY A 166 -4.42 -3.17 -4.98
N VAL A 167 -3.39 -3.13 -5.82
CA VAL A 167 -2.51 -4.26 -6.10
C VAL A 167 -1.84 -4.69 -4.80
N THR A 168 -1.60 -5.98 -4.61
CA THR A 168 -0.69 -6.40 -3.53
C THR A 168 0.74 -6.14 -3.98
N PHE A 169 1.52 -5.38 -3.21
CA PHE A 169 2.93 -5.16 -3.49
C PHE A 169 3.81 -5.97 -2.54
N GLN A 170 4.79 -6.68 -3.10
CA GLN A 170 5.82 -7.37 -2.35
C GLN A 170 7.19 -6.88 -2.80
N LYS A 171 7.91 -6.24 -1.87
CA LYS A 171 9.28 -5.79 -2.10
C LYS A 171 10.22 -6.99 -2.29
N VAL A 172 11.08 -6.93 -3.29
CA VAL A 172 12.24 -7.81 -3.42
C VAL A 172 13.39 -7.20 -2.60
N GLU A 173 13.80 -7.89 -1.54
CA GLU A 173 14.69 -7.30 -0.52
C GLU A 173 16.11 -7.07 -1.02
N ASN A 174 16.61 -7.96 -1.88
CA ASN A 174 17.99 -7.93 -2.34
C ASN A 174 18.07 -7.90 -3.86
N ARG A 175 18.15 -6.69 -4.43
CA ARG A 175 18.30 -6.45 -5.87
C ARG A 175 19.51 -7.10 -6.53
N SER A 176 20.55 -7.46 -5.77
CA SER A 176 21.74 -8.15 -6.30
C SER A 176 21.50 -9.66 -6.50
N VAL A 177 20.48 -10.21 -5.84
CA VAL A 177 20.04 -11.60 -5.95
C VAL A 177 18.81 -11.73 -6.84
N GLY A 178 17.96 -10.71 -6.85
CA GLY A 178 16.63 -10.75 -7.45
C GLY A 178 15.64 -11.51 -6.57
N ILE A 179 14.49 -11.85 -7.15
CA ILE A 179 13.38 -12.50 -6.44
C ILE A 179 13.77 -13.90 -5.96
N THR A 180 13.53 -14.14 -4.67
CA THR A 180 13.70 -15.46 -4.06
C THR A 180 12.37 -16.17 -3.83
N TRP A 181 12.41 -17.48 -3.60
CA TRP A 181 11.24 -18.23 -3.18
C TRP A 181 10.61 -17.68 -1.89
N ASN A 182 11.44 -17.14 -0.99
CA ASN A 182 10.96 -16.53 0.25
C ASN A 182 10.19 -15.24 -0.04
N ASP A 183 10.68 -14.38 -0.93
CA ASP A 183 9.96 -13.16 -1.34
C ASP A 183 8.63 -13.52 -1.99
N TYR A 184 8.66 -14.47 -2.92
CA TYR A 184 7.46 -15.01 -3.56
C TYR A 184 6.42 -15.51 -2.54
N SER A 185 6.85 -16.36 -1.60
CA SER A 185 5.97 -16.93 -0.57
C SER A 185 5.36 -15.84 0.32
N ARG A 186 6.15 -14.85 0.76
CA ARG A 186 5.66 -13.71 1.54
C ARG A 186 4.62 -12.89 0.76
N GLY A 187 4.85 -12.66 -0.52
CA GLY A 187 3.93 -11.94 -1.40
C GLY A 187 2.59 -12.67 -1.58
N ILE A 188 2.63 -13.98 -1.80
CA ILE A 188 1.41 -14.81 -1.89
C ILE A 188 0.64 -14.79 -0.57
N ASP A 189 1.32 -14.94 0.56
CA ASP A 189 0.67 -14.92 1.87
C ASP A 189 0.08 -13.56 2.21
N GLN A 190 0.76 -12.47 1.84
CA GLN A 190 0.22 -11.11 1.97
C GLN A 190 -1.04 -10.93 1.12
N TRP A 191 -1.00 -11.37 -0.14
CA TRP A 191 -2.16 -11.33 -1.02
C TRP A 191 -3.35 -12.11 -0.46
N ARG A 192 -3.11 -13.30 0.11
CA ARG A 192 -4.13 -14.12 0.76
C ARG A 192 -4.74 -13.42 1.97
N ARG A 193 -3.92 -12.77 2.81
CA ARG A 193 -4.42 -11.99 3.96
C ARG A 193 -5.29 -10.82 3.53
N TYR A 194 -4.92 -10.09 2.48
CA TYR A 194 -5.78 -9.02 1.93
C TYR A 194 -7.10 -9.57 1.36
N ASN A 195 -7.06 -10.69 0.64
CA ASN A 195 -8.26 -11.29 0.07
C ASN A 195 -9.18 -11.91 1.13
N ALA A 196 -8.63 -12.41 2.25
CA ALA A 196 -9.42 -12.90 3.36
C ALA A 196 -10.27 -11.81 4.05
N LEU A 197 -9.87 -10.53 3.94
CA LEU A 197 -10.70 -9.41 4.41
C LEU A 197 -11.91 -9.16 3.52
N ARG A 198 -11.84 -9.53 2.23
CA ARG A 198 -12.88 -9.23 1.25
C ARG A 198 -14.03 -10.21 1.43
N ARG A 199 -15.12 -9.72 2.03
CA ARG A 199 -16.41 -10.41 1.97
C ARG A 199 -17.11 -10.08 0.65
N PRO A 200 -17.83 -11.02 0.01
CA PRO A 200 -18.59 -10.74 -1.19
C PRO A 200 -19.51 -9.54 -0.95
N ILE A 201 -19.33 -8.48 -1.73
CA ILE A 201 -20.21 -7.29 -1.73
C ILE A 201 -21.45 -7.68 -2.52
N SER A 202 -22.36 -8.45 -1.93
CA SER A 202 -23.70 -8.64 -2.49
C SER A 202 -24.56 -7.43 -2.10
N GLY A 203 -24.37 -6.30 -2.77
CA GLY A 203 -24.98 -5.02 -2.41
C GLY A 203 -24.17 -4.23 -1.37
N LEU A 204 -24.46 -2.92 -1.24
CA LEU A 204 -23.77 -1.98 -0.34
C LEU A 204 -23.71 -2.43 1.14
N ARG A 205 -24.59 -3.36 1.53
CA ARG A 205 -24.59 -4.00 2.85
C ARG A 205 -24.09 -5.43 2.70
N SER A 206 -22.92 -5.70 3.29
CA SER A 206 -22.50 -7.08 3.51
C SER A 206 -23.54 -7.80 4.39
N LYS A 207 -23.55 -9.13 4.41
CA LYS A 207 -24.40 -9.91 5.34
C LYS A 207 -24.10 -9.64 6.83
N GLY A 208 -23.03 -8.90 7.14
CA GLY A 208 -22.64 -8.55 8.51
C GLY A 208 -23.39 -7.35 9.08
N GLU A 209 -23.45 -7.26 10.41
CA GLU A 209 -23.90 -6.07 11.14
C GLU A 209 -22.89 -4.94 10.91
N PRO A 210 -23.27 -3.82 10.25
CA PRO A 210 -22.40 -2.67 10.14
C PRO A 210 -22.03 -2.16 11.53
N TYR A 211 -20.77 -1.74 11.69
CA TYR A 211 -20.25 -1.31 12.98
C TYR A 211 -19.70 0.10 12.89
N PHE A 212 -20.27 1.02 13.66
CA PHE A 212 -19.81 2.39 13.70
C PHE A 212 -18.41 2.46 14.30
N VAL A 213 -17.46 3.04 13.55
CA VAL A 213 -16.05 3.16 13.93
C VAL A 213 -15.78 4.56 14.44
N GLY A 214 -16.15 5.58 13.68
CA GLY A 214 -15.85 6.96 14.07
C GLY A 214 -16.21 7.95 13.00
N TRP A 215 -15.63 9.14 13.12
CA TRP A 215 -15.95 10.29 12.28
C TRP A 215 -14.71 10.78 11.54
N VAL A 216 -14.93 11.32 10.34
CA VAL A 216 -13.86 11.77 9.45
C VAL A 216 -14.24 13.10 8.82
N GLY A 217 -13.39 14.13 8.97
CA GLY A 217 -13.53 15.35 8.18
C GLY A 217 -12.78 15.25 6.86
N THR A 218 -13.40 15.58 5.72
CA THR A 218 -12.77 15.56 4.39
C THR A 218 -13.49 16.46 3.37
N ASP A 219 -12.99 16.61 2.13
CA ASP A 219 -13.74 17.25 1.05
C ASP A 219 -14.90 16.37 0.57
N VAL A 220 -15.86 17.01 -0.10
CA VAL A 220 -16.97 16.37 -0.80
C VAL A 220 -16.55 15.24 -1.76
N GLN A 221 -15.41 15.35 -2.47
CA GLN A 221 -15.01 14.30 -3.41
C GLN A 221 -14.59 13.03 -2.67
N ASN A 222 -13.75 13.16 -1.65
CA ASN A 222 -13.34 12.06 -0.79
C ASN A 222 -14.48 11.51 0.07
N ALA A 223 -15.38 12.37 0.55
CA ALA A 223 -16.58 11.94 1.26
C ALA A 223 -17.46 11.03 0.39
N ASN A 224 -17.70 11.44 -0.86
CA ASN A 224 -18.46 10.64 -1.83
C ASN A 224 -17.75 9.31 -2.16
N ARG A 225 -16.41 9.28 -2.17
CA ARG A 225 -15.63 8.05 -2.33
C ARG A 225 -15.83 7.12 -1.13
N TYR A 226 -15.67 7.64 0.09
CA TYR A 226 -15.92 6.87 1.31
C TYR A 226 -17.35 6.33 1.34
N ALA A 227 -18.34 7.09 0.88
CA ALA A 227 -19.73 6.65 0.79
C ALA A 227 -19.91 5.39 -0.07
N ARG A 228 -19.16 5.29 -1.16
CA ARG A 228 -19.13 4.09 -2.02
C ARG A 228 -18.25 2.98 -1.45
N GLY A 229 -17.49 3.29 -0.39
CA GLY A 229 -16.45 2.45 0.17
C GLY A 229 -15.20 2.37 -0.72
N ASP A 230 -14.99 3.37 -1.55
CA ASP A 230 -13.76 3.57 -2.29
C ASP A 230 -12.70 4.18 -1.35
N ARG A 231 -11.42 3.84 -1.55
CA ARG A 231 -10.28 4.61 -1.04
C ARG A 231 -10.30 6.08 -1.44
N ARG A 232 -9.63 6.95 -0.68
CA ARG A 232 -9.47 8.38 -1.01
C ARG A 232 -8.58 8.59 -2.25
N LEU A 233 -8.69 9.76 -2.88
CA LEU A 233 -7.84 10.12 -4.02
C LEU A 233 -6.36 10.16 -3.63
N PRO A 234 -5.44 9.89 -4.60
CA PRO A 234 -4.02 10.13 -4.40
C PRO A 234 -3.75 11.55 -3.93
N THR A 235 -2.80 11.70 -3.02
CA THR A 235 -2.33 12.99 -2.53
C THR A 235 -0.83 13.07 -2.67
N ASP A 236 -0.31 14.30 -2.81
CA ASP A 236 1.12 14.63 -2.75
C ASP A 236 1.75 14.23 -1.41
N ARG A 237 0.95 14.23 -0.34
CA ARG A 237 1.32 13.59 0.93
C ARG A 237 1.29 12.09 0.72
N SER A 238 2.47 11.48 0.76
CA SER A 238 2.63 10.04 0.97
C SER A 238 1.89 9.68 2.25
N ALA A 239 0.63 9.27 2.10
CA ALA A 239 -0.23 9.05 3.24
C ALA A 239 0.44 8.04 4.15
N ARG A 240 0.51 8.39 5.44
CA ARG A 240 0.88 7.51 6.55
C ARG A 240 0.02 6.26 6.42
N TRP A 241 0.51 5.19 5.80
CA TRP A 241 -0.21 3.92 5.66
C TRP A 241 -1.72 4.03 5.40
N GLY A 242 -2.09 4.71 4.33
CA GLY A 242 -3.49 5.01 4.05
C GLY A 242 -4.05 6.12 4.95
N TYR A 243 -5.36 6.16 5.13
CA TYR A 243 -6.01 7.43 5.47
C TYR A 243 -6.10 7.63 6.97
N GLY A 244 -5.37 8.63 7.46
CA GLY A 244 -5.52 9.17 8.81
C GLY A 244 -6.92 9.71 9.00
N PHE A 245 -7.73 9.00 9.76
CA PHE A 245 -9.05 9.44 10.15
C PHE A 245 -8.96 10.28 11.41
N SER A 246 -9.23 11.57 11.24
CA SER A 246 -9.44 12.52 12.33
C SER A 246 -10.69 13.33 12.00
N LEU A 247 -11.49 13.66 13.02
CA LEU A 247 -12.57 14.64 12.93
C LEU A 247 -12.08 15.99 12.38
N PHE A 248 -10.78 16.26 12.44
CA PHE A 248 -10.21 17.59 12.30
C PHE A 248 -9.61 17.96 10.94
N PHE A 249 -9.58 17.05 9.97
CA PHE A 249 -8.96 17.35 8.67
C PHE A 249 -9.78 18.27 7.75
N ALA A 250 -11.00 18.65 8.14
CA ALA A 250 -11.82 19.52 7.33
C ALA A 250 -11.21 20.93 7.17
N SER A 251 -10.47 21.44 8.15
CA SER A 251 -10.14 22.87 8.19
C SER A 251 -8.68 23.23 7.90
N ASN A 252 -7.74 22.28 8.03
CA ASN A 252 -6.35 22.66 8.21
C ASN A 252 -5.47 22.57 6.96
N ASN A 253 -5.78 23.33 5.90
CA ASN A 253 -4.93 23.68 4.73
C ASN A 253 -5.79 24.11 3.52
N ARG A 254 -7.04 24.49 3.78
CA ARG A 254 -8.03 24.77 2.75
C ARG A 254 -8.66 26.14 2.97
N GLU A 255 -7.80 27.10 3.30
CA GLU A 255 -8.18 28.51 3.41
C GLU A 255 -8.88 29.02 2.13
N ASN A 256 -8.67 28.32 1.00
CA ASN A 256 -9.32 28.61 -0.29
C ASN A 256 -10.49 27.66 -0.67
N GLU A 257 -10.76 26.57 0.06
CA GLU A 257 -11.98 25.80 -0.21
C GLU A 257 -13.12 26.39 0.64
N ALA A 258 -14.16 26.87 -0.03
CA ALA A 258 -15.38 27.31 0.64
C ALA A 258 -15.84 26.21 1.61
N LYS A 259 -16.24 26.59 2.84
CA LYS A 259 -16.81 25.68 3.86
C LYS A 259 -17.87 24.72 3.28
N ALA A 260 -18.56 25.14 2.23
CA ALA A 260 -19.50 24.35 1.43
C ALA A 260 -18.93 23.04 0.86
N ASN A 261 -17.61 22.88 0.75
CA ASN A 261 -16.95 21.66 0.24
C ASN A 261 -16.53 20.68 1.33
N LEU A 262 -16.63 21.06 2.61
CA LEU A 262 -16.26 20.19 3.72
C LEU A 262 -17.42 19.29 4.10
N ARG A 263 -17.09 18.03 4.37
CA ARG A 263 -18.04 17.00 4.79
C ARG A 263 -17.50 16.25 5.99
N ILE A 264 -18.42 15.79 6.82
CA ILE A 264 -18.14 14.83 7.88
C ILE A 264 -18.66 13.48 7.43
N VAL A 265 -17.86 12.43 7.60
CA VAL A 265 -18.23 11.07 7.22
C VAL A 265 -18.32 10.21 8.47
N ALA A 266 -19.48 9.62 8.73
CA ALA A 266 -19.62 8.51 9.66
C ALA A 266 -18.97 7.28 9.04
N LEU A 267 -17.85 6.83 9.59
CA LEU A 267 -17.14 5.67 9.12
C LEU A 267 -17.71 4.41 9.77
N PHE A 268 -18.08 3.45 8.95
CA PHE A 268 -18.56 2.14 9.37
C PHE A 268 -17.64 1.04 8.86
N ALA A 269 -17.37 0.05 9.70
CA ALA A 269 -16.93 -1.24 9.22
C ALA A 269 -18.16 -2.03 8.72
N ARG A 270 -18.04 -2.63 7.53
CA ARG A 270 -19.09 -3.42 6.85
C ARG A 270 -19.50 -4.65 7.65
N ASP A 271 -18.60 -5.17 8.48
CA ASP A 271 -18.80 -6.36 9.29
C ASP A 271 -18.09 -6.21 10.64
N LYS A 272 -18.89 -6.16 11.70
CA LYS A 272 -18.41 -6.05 13.08
C LYS A 272 -17.41 -7.14 13.45
N SER A 273 -17.73 -8.40 13.19
CA SER A 273 -16.86 -9.52 13.59
C SER A 273 -15.52 -9.49 12.88
N ALA A 274 -15.51 -9.20 11.57
CA ALA A 274 -14.28 -9.04 10.80
C ALA A 274 -13.45 -7.86 11.34
N PHE A 275 -14.09 -6.72 11.61
CA PHE A 275 -13.43 -5.58 12.23
C PHE A 275 -12.82 -5.98 13.57
N ILE A 276 -13.59 -6.55 14.52
CA ILE A 276 -13.09 -6.94 15.84
C ILE A 276 -11.94 -7.95 15.76
N ASN A 277 -12.01 -8.93 14.86
CA ASN A 277 -11.00 -9.97 14.74
C ASN A 277 -9.75 -9.54 13.96
N MET A 278 -9.79 -8.43 13.23
CA MET A 278 -8.62 -7.91 12.56
C MET A 278 -7.54 -7.48 13.55
N ASN A 279 -6.28 -7.69 13.19
CA ASN A 279 -5.14 -7.15 13.92
C ASN A 279 -5.23 -5.63 14.03
N LYS A 280 -5.14 -5.11 15.25
CA LYS A 280 -5.14 -3.68 15.55
C LYS A 280 -4.11 -3.38 16.61
N CYS A 281 -3.26 -2.39 16.38
CA CYS A 281 -2.29 -1.95 17.36
C CYS A 281 -2.44 -0.46 17.69
N TRP A 282 -2.15 -0.12 18.93
CA TRP A 282 -2.00 1.26 19.40
C TRP A 282 -0.53 1.50 19.72
N ILE A 283 0.10 2.40 18.99
CA ILE A 283 1.51 2.73 19.17
C ILE A 283 1.67 4.04 19.98
N PRO A 284 2.83 4.28 20.60
CA PRO A 284 3.03 5.53 21.32
C PRO A 284 3.15 6.69 20.34
N GLU A 285 2.75 7.85 20.81
CA GLU A 285 2.95 9.08 20.05
C GLU A 285 4.43 9.40 19.92
N LYS A 286 5.27 9.15 20.94
CA LYS A 286 6.70 9.49 20.91
C LYS A 286 7.59 8.24 20.94
N GLY A 287 8.88 8.43 20.65
CA GLY A 287 9.90 7.40 20.81
C GLY A 287 10.20 6.62 19.53
N LYS A 288 10.71 5.38 19.69
CA LYS A 288 11.26 4.59 18.56
C LYS A 288 10.22 4.16 17.52
N PHE A 289 8.93 4.17 17.90
CA PHE A 289 7.80 3.96 16.99
C PHE A 289 7.36 5.24 16.26
N HIS A 290 7.75 6.42 16.76
CA HIS A 290 7.37 7.70 16.17
C HIS A 290 8.23 8.05 14.96
N GLN A 291 7.76 7.67 13.78
CA GLN A 291 8.35 8.06 12.50
C GLN A 291 7.27 8.40 11.46
N VAL A 292 6.15 8.97 11.92
CA VAL A 292 4.96 9.23 11.07
C VAL A 292 4.96 10.61 10.41
N ASP A 293 5.89 11.50 10.74
CA ASP A 293 6.03 12.75 9.98
C ASP A 293 6.81 12.51 8.69
N ASN A 294 6.05 12.50 7.59
CA ASN A 294 6.53 12.35 6.22
C ASN A 294 6.38 13.63 5.41
N LYS A 295 6.00 14.77 6.02
CA LYS A 295 5.70 16.02 5.29
C LYS A 295 6.85 16.49 4.41
N HIS A 296 8.08 16.19 4.80
CA HIS A 296 9.31 16.60 4.12
C HIS A 296 10.03 15.46 3.40
N LEU A 297 9.40 14.29 3.28
CA LEU A 297 10.02 13.13 2.64
C LEU A 297 9.58 13.00 1.18
N SER A 298 10.49 12.50 0.35
CA SER A 298 10.09 11.96 -0.95
C SER A 298 9.13 10.78 -0.75
N PHE A 299 8.38 10.45 -1.81
CA PHE A 299 7.47 9.30 -1.78
C PHE A 299 8.22 7.99 -1.46
N GLU A 300 9.41 7.81 -2.03
CA GLU A 300 10.28 6.66 -1.77
C GLU A 300 10.71 6.60 -0.30
N GLN A 301 11.22 7.69 0.26
CA GLN A 301 11.64 7.78 1.66
C GLN A 301 10.47 7.48 2.62
N ALA A 302 9.27 7.97 2.30
CA ALA A 302 8.07 7.66 3.07
C ALA A 302 7.72 6.17 3.00
N CYS A 303 7.85 5.55 1.82
CA CYS A 303 7.65 4.11 1.63
C CYS A 303 8.69 3.26 2.36
N ASP A 304 9.95 3.70 2.45
CA ASP A 304 11.00 3.07 3.25
C ASP A 304 10.72 3.14 4.75
N LYS A 305 10.36 4.34 5.25
CA LYS A 305 9.97 4.50 6.66
C LYS A 305 8.76 3.64 7.02
N ASN A 306 7.84 3.48 6.07
CA ASN A 306 6.73 2.56 6.21
C ASN A 306 7.29 1.12 6.38
N ASP A 307 8.11 0.57 5.49
CA ASP A 307 8.65 -0.81 5.71
C ASP A 307 9.32 -1.00 7.08
N VAL A 308 10.06 0.00 7.56
CA VAL A 308 10.67 -0.03 8.89
C VAL A 308 9.60 -0.11 9.99
N LEU A 309 8.51 0.65 9.87
CA LEU A 309 7.41 0.58 10.83
C LEU A 309 6.68 -0.77 10.77
N ASP A 310 6.45 -1.33 9.59
CA ASP A 310 5.87 -2.67 9.40
C ASP A 310 6.67 -3.72 10.15
N HIS A 311 8.00 -3.67 9.99
CA HIS A 311 8.92 -4.56 10.67
C HIS A 311 8.85 -4.42 12.19
N LYS A 312 8.78 -3.18 12.70
CA LYS A 312 8.61 -2.92 14.15
C LYS A 312 7.26 -3.44 14.67
N VAL A 313 6.19 -3.27 13.91
CA VAL A 313 4.86 -3.79 14.27
C VAL A 313 4.86 -5.32 14.32
N TRP A 314 5.54 -5.97 13.38
CA TRP A 314 5.74 -7.41 13.42
C TRP A 314 6.54 -7.85 14.65
N GLN A 315 7.69 -7.21 14.91
CA GLN A 315 8.53 -7.53 16.08
C GLN A 315 7.80 -7.39 17.41
N GLU A 316 6.99 -6.33 17.56
CA GLU A 316 6.33 -6.00 18.82
C GLU A 316 5.02 -6.78 19.03
N PHE A 317 4.21 -6.93 17.97
CA PHE A 317 2.85 -7.45 18.10
C PHE A 317 2.62 -8.81 17.44
N GLY A 318 3.58 -9.27 16.63
CA GLY A 318 3.43 -10.44 15.76
C GLY A 318 2.46 -10.22 14.60
N PHE A 319 2.19 -8.96 14.25
CA PHE A 319 1.21 -8.62 13.22
C PHE A 319 1.84 -8.50 11.85
N HIS A 320 1.20 -9.13 10.86
CA HIS A 320 1.49 -8.93 9.44
C HIS A 320 0.39 -8.09 8.80
N LYS A 321 0.72 -7.39 7.71
CA LYS A 321 -0.26 -6.67 6.89
C LYS A 321 -1.37 -7.59 6.37
N PRO A 322 -2.63 -7.11 6.31
CA PRO A 322 -3.11 -5.82 6.80
C PRO A 322 -3.34 -5.80 8.33
N TYR A 323 -3.15 -4.64 8.96
CA TYR A 323 -3.58 -4.34 10.33
C TYR A 323 -4.10 -2.89 10.41
N LEU A 324 -4.87 -2.55 11.45
CA LEU A 324 -5.20 -1.14 11.72
C LEU A 324 -4.28 -0.57 12.78
N PHE A 325 -3.97 0.70 12.62
CA PHE A 325 -3.04 1.39 13.49
C PHE A 325 -3.74 2.57 14.14
N PHE A 326 -3.53 2.70 15.45
CA PHE A 326 -4.01 3.80 16.26
C PHE A 326 -2.83 4.52 16.90
N THR A 327 -2.89 5.85 16.91
CA THR A 327 -1.93 6.67 17.63
C THR A 327 -2.61 7.94 18.16
N ARG A 328 -1.92 8.65 19.05
CA ARG A 328 -2.29 10.03 19.37
C ARG A 328 -1.40 10.97 18.58
N HIS A 329 -1.97 12.09 18.19
CA HIS A 329 -1.25 13.12 17.47
C HIS A 329 -1.44 14.46 18.18
N HIS A 330 -0.33 15.18 18.36
CA HIS A 330 -0.32 16.58 18.74
C HIS A 330 -1.09 17.41 17.72
N GLN A 331 -1.60 18.55 18.16
CA GLN A 331 -2.15 19.55 17.24
C GLN A 331 -1.11 19.87 16.16
N MET A 332 -1.51 19.74 14.90
CA MET A 332 -0.68 20.21 13.79
C MET A 332 -0.86 21.72 13.64
N GLU A 333 0.22 22.41 13.28
CA GLU A 333 0.21 23.84 12.97
C GLU A 333 -0.93 24.16 11.99
N GLY A 334 -1.71 25.20 12.31
CA GLY A 334 -2.89 25.64 11.55
C GLY A 334 -4.22 24.96 11.90
N MET A 335 -4.26 23.87 12.68
CA MET A 335 -5.55 23.23 13.00
C MET A 335 -6.40 24.18 13.86
N PRO A 336 -7.61 24.59 13.41
CA PRO A 336 -8.47 25.41 14.26
C PRO A 336 -8.85 24.60 15.49
N PHE A 337 -8.83 25.29 16.61
CA PHE A 337 -9.08 24.76 17.94
C PHE A 337 -10.35 23.91 18.03
N LEU A 338 -10.26 22.71 18.63
CA LEU A 338 -11.09 22.49 19.80
C LEU A 338 -10.33 23.14 20.94
N LYS A 339 -10.90 24.19 21.54
CA LYS A 339 -10.53 24.58 22.90
C LYS A 339 -10.50 23.26 23.66
N ASP A 340 -9.33 22.88 24.19
CA ASP A 340 -9.16 21.85 25.23
C ASP A 340 -8.66 20.48 24.77
N MET A 341 -8.47 20.28 23.46
CA MET A 341 -7.84 19.05 22.95
C MET A 341 -6.41 19.33 22.50
N GLU A 342 -5.44 19.15 23.42
CA GLU A 342 -4.01 19.14 23.06
C GLU A 342 -3.67 18.02 22.06
N ARG A 343 -4.52 16.97 21.99
CA ARG A 343 -4.27 15.76 21.21
C ARG A 343 -5.55 15.14 20.69
N PHE A 344 -5.50 14.59 19.48
CA PHE A 344 -6.56 13.76 18.91
C PHE A 344 -6.04 12.34 18.64
N ASN A 345 -6.98 11.40 18.46
CA ASN A 345 -6.64 10.03 18.07
C ASN A 345 -6.68 9.93 16.54
N GLU A 346 -5.66 9.33 15.96
CA GLU A 346 -5.57 9.04 14.52
C GLU A 346 -5.74 7.54 14.33
N LEU A 347 -6.60 7.15 13.39
CA LEU A 347 -6.72 5.79 12.87
C LEU A 347 -6.15 5.77 11.47
N VAL A 348 -5.24 4.84 11.21
CA VAL A 348 -4.56 4.66 9.94
C VAL A 348 -4.90 3.27 9.38
N ILE A 349 -5.35 3.24 8.12
CA ILE A 349 -5.92 2.05 7.48
C ILE A 349 -5.30 1.84 6.10
N TYR A 350 -4.73 0.65 5.86
CA TYR A 350 -4.28 0.24 4.54
C TYR A 350 -5.38 0.38 3.48
N PRO A 351 -5.10 0.89 2.28
CA PRO A 351 -6.11 1.06 1.24
C PRO A 351 -6.89 -0.22 0.91
N GLN A 352 -6.25 -1.38 0.92
CA GLN A 352 -6.93 -2.66 0.68
C GLN A 352 -7.88 -3.03 1.83
N ALA A 353 -7.50 -2.73 3.08
CA ALA A 353 -8.37 -2.93 4.23
C ALA A 353 -9.55 -1.95 4.21
N GLN A 354 -9.30 -0.70 3.79
CA GLN A 354 -10.36 0.29 3.59
C GLN A 354 -11.39 -0.19 2.57
N ASP A 355 -10.95 -0.51 1.35
CA ASP A 355 -11.83 -0.94 0.27
C ASP A 355 -12.63 -2.19 0.68
N ALA A 356 -11.98 -3.13 1.36
CA ALA A 356 -12.59 -4.39 1.74
C ALA A 356 -13.61 -4.26 2.87
N MET A 357 -13.37 -3.36 3.83
CA MET A 357 -14.10 -3.40 5.11
C MET A 357 -14.80 -2.10 5.49
N PHE A 358 -14.53 -0.96 4.86
CA PHE A 358 -15.06 0.31 5.34
C PHE A 358 -15.93 1.00 4.29
N TYR A 359 -16.88 1.78 4.79
CA TYR A 359 -17.66 2.73 4.00
C TYR A 359 -18.10 3.90 4.90
N GLY A 360 -18.62 4.94 4.26
CA GLY A 360 -19.01 6.19 4.90
C GLY A 360 -20.50 6.49 4.76
N GLU A 361 -21.06 7.23 5.70
CA GLU A 361 -22.26 8.03 5.47
C GLU A 361 -21.88 9.51 5.55
N VAL A 362 -22.28 10.30 4.55
CA VAL A 362 -21.81 11.67 4.38
C VAL A 362 -22.81 12.64 4.99
N PHE A 363 -22.29 13.58 5.76
CA PHE A 363 -23.06 14.63 6.43
C PHE A 363 -22.44 16.00 6.14
N THR A 364 -23.28 17.04 6.14
CA THR A 364 -22.82 18.42 6.25
C THR A 364 -22.40 18.73 7.68
N ILE A 365 -21.70 19.86 7.88
CA ILE A 365 -21.28 20.29 9.22
C ILE A 365 -22.52 20.59 10.08
N GLU A 366 -23.54 21.22 9.49
CA GLU A 366 -24.78 21.61 10.16
C GLU A 366 -25.57 20.39 10.65
N GLU A 367 -25.62 19.32 9.85
CA GLU A 367 -26.25 18.06 10.24
C GLU A 367 -25.55 17.42 11.43
N VAL A 368 -24.20 17.39 11.42
CA VAL A 368 -23.41 16.86 12.53
C VAL A 368 -23.61 17.70 13.78
N ASP A 369 -23.58 19.03 13.66
CA ASP A 369 -23.81 19.95 14.77
C ASP A 369 -25.20 19.76 15.40
N ALA A 370 -26.24 19.59 14.58
CA ALA A 370 -27.59 19.33 15.06
C ALA A 370 -27.67 17.99 15.83
N LYS A 371 -27.00 16.95 15.33
CA LYS A 371 -26.98 15.62 15.97
C LYS A 371 -26.13 15.57 17.24
N VAL A 372 -25.06 16.36 17.31
CA VAL A 372 -24.27 16.54 18.53
C VAL A 372 -25.08 17.33 19.57
N LYS A 373 -25.72 18.44 19.17
CA LYS A 373 -26.55 19.28 20.07
C LYS A 373 -27.76 18.54 20.64
N SER A 374 -28.40 17.69 19.84
CA SER A 374 -29.52 16.85 20.30
C SER A 374 -29.11 15.69 21.21
N GLY A 375 -27.80 15.40 21.33
CA GLY A 375 -27.29 14.27 22.08
C GLY A 375 -27.50 12.91 21.40
N GLU A 376 -28.05 12.90 20.17
CA GLU A 376 -28.14 11.70 19.33
C GLU A 376 -26.74 11.10 19.15
N TRP A 377 -25.74 11.95 18.93
CA TRP A 377 -24.36 11.54 18.71
C TRP A 377 -23.46 11.89 19.89
N LYS A 378 -22.80 10.86 20.44
CA LYS A 378 -21.77 11.01 21.47
C LYS A 378 -20.40 10.80 20.87
N HIS A 379 -19.52 11.80 21.01
CA HIS A 379 -18.12 11.64 20.66
C HIS A 379 -17.48 10.55 21.54
N ARG A 380 -16.97 9.48 20.90
CA ARG A 380 -16.24 8.40 21.57
C ARG A 380 -14.83 8.32 21.01
N PRO A 381 -13.84 8.86 21.73
CA PRO A 381 -12.43 8.70 21.37
C PRO A 381 -12.06 7.22 21.17
N PHE A 382 -11.26 6.91 20.15
CA PHE A 382 -10.80 5.52 19.89
C PHE A 382 -10.17 4.83 21.10
N ASN A 383 -9.46 5.55 21.99
CA ASN A 383 -8.86 4.97 23.19
C ASN A 383 -9.90 4.37 24.16
N HIS A 384 -11.15 4.84 24.14
CA HIS A 384 -12.22 4.25 24.95
C HIS A 384 -12.69 2.90 24.40
N ASN A 385 -12.26 2.53 23.19
CA ASN A 385 -12.63 1.27 22.54
C ASN A 385 -11.49 0.25 22.52
N ILE A 386 -10.35 0.48 23.19
CA ILE A 386 -9.18 -0.44 23.14
C ILE A 386 -9.57 -1.88 23.47
N LYS A 387 -10.27 -2.10 24.59
CA LYS A 387 -10.74 -3.44 24.98
C LYS A 387 -11.83 -3.96 24.06
N ALA A 388 -12.81 -3.11 23.72
CA ALA A 388 -13.97 -3.49 22.91
C ALA A 388 -13.58 -3.89 21.48
N TRP A 389 -12.53 -3.28 20.92
CA TRP A 389 -12.04 -3.50 19.56
C TRP A 389 -10.85 -4.46 19.47
N ASN A 390 -10.47 -5.07 20.60
CA ASN A 390 -9.32 -5.94 20.70
C ASN A 390 -8.03 -5.28 20.16
N ILE A 391 -7.79 -4.02 20.54
CA ILE A 391 -6.59 -3.29 20.14
C ILE A 391 -5.44 -3.69 21.09
N LYS A 392 -4.34 -4.22 20.54
CA LYS A 392 -3.11 -4.43 21.31
C LYS A 392 -2.40 -3.09 21.50
N THR A 393 -1.99 -2.77 22.72
CA THR A 393 -1.37 -1.48 23.03
C THR A 393 0.10 -1.67 23.37
N HIS A 394 0.99 -0.91 22.72
CA HIS A 394 2.41 -0.84 23.08
C HIS A 394 2.56 -0.38 24.53
N ARG A 395 3.59 -0.86 25.24
CA ARG A 395 3.81 -0.51 26.65
C ARG A 395 3.89 1.01 26.89
N ASP A 396 4.60 1.73 26.02
CA ASP A 396 4.78 3.18 26.15
C ASP A 396 3.45 3.91 25.86
N ALA A 397 2.65 3.42 24.91
CA ALA A 397 1.34 3.98 24.62
C ALA A 397 0.37 3.79 25.79
N LYS A 398 0.45 2.64 26.47
CA LYS A 398 -0.34 2.38 27.68
C LYS A 398 -0.01 3.40 28.77
N GLN A 399 1.27 3.72 28.95
CA GLN A 399 1.69 4.74 29.91
C GLN A 399 1.21 6.15 29.52
N GLU A 400 1.28 6.51 28.24
CA GLU A 400 0.76 7.79 27.72
C GLU A 400 -0.74 7.96 27.98
N LEU A 401 -1.53 6.88 27.78
CA LEU A 401 -2.96 6.86 28.03
C LEU A 401 -3.26 7.04 29.53
N LEU A 402 -2.57 6.30 30.41
CA LEU A 402 -2.71 6.42 31.86
C LEU A 402 -2.35 7.83 32.36
N ASN A 403 -1.26 8.42 31.83
CA ASN A 403 -0.86 9.79 32.20
C ASN A 403 -1.93 10.81 31.81
N THR A 404 -2.62 10.59 30.68
CA THR A 404 -3.72 11.45 30.22
C THR A 404 -4.95 11.33 31.11
N GLU A 405 -5.29 10.11 31.54
CA GLU A 405 -6.41 9.90 32.47
C GLU A 405 -6.13 10.53 33.84
N ARG A 406 -4.90 10.43 34.36
CA ARG A 406 -4.50 11.09 35.62
C ARG A 406 -4.64 12.60 35.57
N LYS A 407 -4.17 13.25 34.48
CA LYS A 407 -4.38 14.69 34.25
C LYS A 407 -5.86 15.06 34.20
N LYS A 408 -6.72 14.15 33.72
CA LYS A 408 -8.16 14.38 33.73
C LYS A 408 -8.76 14.32 35.14
N SER A 409 -8.33 13.34 35.94
CA SER A 409 -8.82 13.17 37.31
C SER A 409 -8.31 14.23 38.28
N SER A 410 -7.15 14.85 38.03
CA SER A 410 -6.59 15.91 38.89
C SER A 410 -7.28 17.27 38.75
N GLY A 411 -8.32 17.39 37.93
CA GLY A 411 -9.04 18.66 37.75
C GLY A 411 -8.31 19.67 36.86
N GLU A 412 -7.19 19.30 36.24
CA GLU A 412 -6.55 20.08 35.16
C GLU A 412 -7.38 20.06 33.85
N VAL A 413 -8.66 19.65 33.90
CA VAL A 413 -9.50 19.50 32.70
C VAL A 413 -10.12 20.81 32.30
N VAL A 414 -9.72 21.19 31.10
CA VAL A 414 -10.26 22.29 30.33
C VAL A 414 -11.70 21.95 29.85
N LYS A 415 -12.63 22.89 30.08
CA LYS A 415 -14.09 22.72 29.89
C LYS A 415 -14.51 22.82 28.42
N TRP A 416 -14.94 21.70 27.82
CA TRP A 416 -15.55 21.64 26.48
C TRP A 416 -16.57 22.75 26.23
N LYS A 417 -16.15 23.82 25.55
CA LYS A 417 -17.05 24.86 25.01
C LYS A 417 -16.90 24.87 23.49
N LEU A 418 -17.95 24.41 22.79
CA LEU A 418 -18.18 24.78 21.39
C LEU A 418 -18.26 26.31 21.34
N LYS A 419 -17.45 26.95 20.50
CA LYS A 419 -17.47 28.41 20.35
C LYS A 419 -18.71 28.76 19.52
N GLU A 420 -19.62 29.57 20.07
CA GLU A 420 -20.77 30.13 19.34
C GLU A 420 -20.40 31.32 18.43
N ASP A 421 -19.14 31.78 18.42
CA ASP A 421 -18.76 32.98 17.65
C ASP A 421 -17.70 32.71 16.58
N SER A 422 -18.16 32.76 15.33
CA SER A 422 -17.36 32.89 14.11
C SER A 422 -17.62 34.23 13.42
N ARG A 423 -17.63 35.34 14.16
CA ARG A 423 -17.77 36.69 13.56
C ARG A 423 -16.48 37.51 13.45
N ASP A 424 -15.40 37.09 14.09
CA ASP A 424 -14.16 37.89 14.08
C ASP A 424 -13.02 37.09 13.45
N PHE A 425 -12.99 37.02 12.12
CA PHE A 425 -11.80 36.84 11.29
C PHE A 425 -12.20 37.29 9.88
N TYR A 426 -11.97 38.58 9.60
CA TYR A 426 -11.90 39.14 8.25
C TYR A 426 -10.45 39.12 7.78
#